data_AF-A0AA88LCH1-F1
#
_entry.id   AF-A0AA88LCH1-F1
#
_cell.length_a   1.000
_cell.length_b   1.000
_cell.length_c   1.000
_cell.angle_alpha   90.00
_cell.angle_beta   90.00
_cell.angle_gamma   90.00
#
_symmetry.space_group_name_H-M   'P 1'
#
loop_
_entity.id
_entity.type
_entity.pdbx_description
1 polymer ?
#
loop_
_entity_poly.entity_id
_entity_poly.type
_entity_poly.pdbx_seq_one_letter_code
_entity_poly.pdbx_strand_id
1 'polypeptide(L)'
;MPRKATKKVTKNIEANGENDEEVLSTKEHHVTRNARKRRTITVDVKENFDMSVQPKEEIVLSQTVNKVGEHVPAKKTRKKNVKEIAETEIRDDSTKIVKKGKNVLKKEEIDEEKIKVETELEKTPEKKLKKRKVTKAQLHQDVVRKLDKVMYKQDYKFPMQYIPRSKVINGFNGSVSSTGQMFVGAHVSAQGGLAEAVFNAAEIGARSFALFLRSQRQWLAKPMEQKIIDDFKAVREEFGYPPHLILPHGSYLLNLGSSKLENLQKSRELLLDEIMRCEALGLTHYNFHPGSTCGECTITECLKNIADSINYVHERTYPSKVMTVIENMSKQGNTVGGFLHEIGEIIQLVKDKERVGVCIDTCHAFAAGYDLATDEGFQSLLNDIEKDIGFEYIVAMHLNDSKFPVGSHKDRHENIGKGHIGKEGFRRIMNCKKFSDIPIILETPWDESKTCPYSKEIDLLYSLQDS
;
A
#
# COMPACT_ATOMS: atom_id res chain seq x y z
N MET A 1 -17.40 -41.83 -51.55
CA MET A 1 -16.73 -41.97 -50.23
C MET A 1 -15.23 -42.20 -50.47
N PRO A 2 -14.33 -41.60 -49.67
CA PRO A 2 -12.87 -41.79 -49.83
C PRO A 2 -12.37 -43.09 -49.16
N ARG A 3 -11.22 -43.60 -49.64
CA ARG A 3 -10.39 -44.59 -48.94
C ARG A 3 -8.91 -44.18 -48.98
N LYS A 4 -8.10 -44.78 -48.11
CA LYS A 4 -6.77 -44.32 -47.65
C LYS A 4 -5.59 -44.84 -48.52
N ALA A 5 -4.38 -44.32 -48.19
CA ALA A 5 -3.05 -44.96 -48.34
C ALA A 5 -2.45 -44.95 -49.77
N THR A 6 -1.12 -44.95 -50.00
CA THR A 6 0.12 -44.77 -49.17
C THR A 6 1.27 -44.35 -50.14
N LYS A 7 2.45 -43.82 -49.74
CA LYS A 7 3.56 -44.46 -48.98
C LYS A 7 4.61 -43.43 -48.56
N LYS A 8 5.47 -43.79 -47.58
CA LYS A 8 6.78 -43.15 -47.33
C LYS A 8 7.87 -43.78 -48.22
N VAL A 9 8.90 -43.00 -48.54
CA VAL A 9 10.31 -43.45 -48.60
C VAL A 9 11.15 -42.32 -47.99
N THR A 10 12.19 -42.68 -47.24
CA THR A 10 13.17 -41.75 -46.62
C THR A 10 14.57 -42.35 -46.75
N LYS A 11 15.60 -41.55 -47.09
CA LYS A 11 16.84 -41.40 -46.30
C LYS A 11 17.98 -40.64 -47.02
N ASN A 12 18.96 -40.22 -46.21
CA ASN A 12 20.39 -39.97 -46.54
C ASN A 12 20.76 -38.69 -47.32
N ILE A 13 21.93 -38.07 -47.13
CA ILE A 13 22.88 -37.94 -45.98
C ILE A 13 23.91 -36.81 -46.33
N GLU A 14 24.54 -36.17 -45.33
CA GLU A 14 25.86 -35.44 -45.25
C GLU A 14 26.61 -34.90 -46.51
N ALA A 15 27.61 -34.01 -46.45
CA ALA A 15 28.09 -32.95 -45.53
C ALA A 15 29.33 -32.25 -46.19
N ASN A 16 29.82 -31.15 -45.61
CA ASN A 16 31.10 -30.47 -45.93
C ASN A 16 31.18 -29.80 -47.33
N GLY A 17 32.09 -28.87 -47.62
CA GLY A 17 33.16 -28.26 -46.80
C GLY A 17 33.81 -27.04 -47.48
N GLU A 18 34.72 -26.40 -46.75
CA GLU A 18 35.38 -25.10 -46.98
C GLU A 18 36.12 -24.88 -48.32
N ASN A 19 36.31 -23.61 -48.68
CA ASN A 19 37.56 -23.07 -49.26
C ASN A 19 37.56 -21.51 -49.17
N ASP A 20 38.67 -20.92 -48.76
CA ASP A 20 38.92 -19.46 -48.74
C ASP A 20 39.57 -18.98 -50.05
N GLU A 21 39.34 -17.72 -50.44
CA GLU A 21 40.28 -16.97 -51.30
C GLU A 21 40.13 -15.44 -51.15
N GLU A 22 41.12 -14.67 -51.62
CA GLU A 22 41.42 -13.32 -51.12
C GLU A 22 40.72 -12.11 -51.80
N VAL A 23 40.49 -11.07 -50.98
CA VAL A 23 40.68 -9.62 -51.24
C VAL A 23 40.31 -9.04 -52.62
N LEU A 24 39.38 -8.06 -52.65
CA LEU A 24 39.46 -6.95 -53.62
C LEU A 24 38.70 -5.66 -53.21
N SER A 25 39.45 -4.54 -53.22
CA SER A 25 39.01 -3.16 -53.54
C SER A 25 37.71 -2.61 -52.91
N THR A 26 37.83 -1.97 -51.74
CA THR A 26 36.98 -0.80 -51.43
C THR A 26 37.44 0.41 -52.25
N LYS A 27 36.50 1.15 -52.87
CA LYS A 27 36.75 2.47 -53.45
C LYS A 27 35.67 3.46 -53.05
N GLU A 28 36.12 4.67 -52.75
CA GLU A 28 35.30 5.78 -52.27
C GLU A 28 34.38 6.32 -53.37
N HIS A 29 33.31 7.02 -52.96
CA HIS A 29 32.91 8.27 -53.60
C HIS A 29 32.51 9.29 -52.52
N HIS A 30 33.17 10.45 -52.51
CA HIS A 30 32.82 11.57 -51.65
C HIS A 30 31.47 12.18 -52.05
N VAL A 31 30.70 12.62 -51.05
CA VAL A 31 29.71 13.71 -51.23
C VAL A 31 30.26 14.96 -50.56
N THR A 32 30.54 16.00 -51.37
CA THR A 32 31.24 17.20 -50.92
C THR A 32 30.35 18.16 -50.13
N ARG A 33 30.91 18.78 -49.08
CA ARG A 33 30.34 19.99 -48.47
C ARG A 33 30.31 21.14 -49.48
N ASN A 34 29.19 21.87 -49.56
CA ASN A 34 29.28 23.32 -49.71
C ASN A 34 28.08 24.05 -49.08
N ALA A 35 28.27 25.29 -48.65
CA ALA A 35 27.38 25.97 -47.72
C ALA A 35 26.31 26.86 -48.39
N ARG A 36 25.19 27.13 -47.69
CA ARG A 36 24.41 28.36 -47.90
C ARG A 36 23.58 28.80 -46.68
N LYS A 37 23.91 30.02 -46.23
CA LYS A 37 23.08 31.02 -45.51
C LYS A 37 22.29 30.58 -44.27
N ARG A 38 22.78 31.01 -43.11
CA ARG A 38 21.95 31.36 -41.94
C ARG A 38 20.78 32.26 -42.37
N ARG A 39 19.59 32.03 -41.82
CA ARG A 39 18.54 33.06 -41.68
C ARG A 39 18.33 33.28 -40.18
N THR A 40 18.81 34.41 -39.68
CA THR A 40 18.39 34.92 -38.37
C THR A 40 16.93 35.34 -38.50
N ILE A 41 16.05 34.82 -37.65
CA ILE A 41 14.72 35.40 -37.44
C ILE A 41 14.81 36.21 -36.16
N THR A 42 15.08 37.51 -36.30
CA THR A 42 14.78 38.48 -35.26
C THR A 42 13.27 38.60 -35.13
N VAL A 43 12.74 38.40 -33.94
CA VAL A 43 11.38 38.81 -33.57
C VAL A 43 11.55 40.02 -32.67
N ASP A 44 11.22 41.20 -33.17
CA ASP A 44 11.22 42.42 -32.36
C ASP A 44 10.12 42.35 -31.31
N VAL A 45 10.50 42.51 -30.03
CA VAL A 45 9.56 42.70 -28.92
C VAL A 45 9.94 43.97 -28.18
N LYS A 46 9.31 45.06 -28.62
CA LYS A 46 9.20 46.36 -27.98
C LYS A 46 7.72 46.76 -28.04
N GLU A 47 7.10 47.32 -27.01
CA GLU A 47 7.56 47.60 -25.65
C GLU A 47 6.32 47.80 -24.76
N ASN A 48 6.50 47.83 -23.43
CA ASN A 48 5.51 48.27 -22.43
C ASN A 48 4.19 47.48 -22.30
N PHE A 49 3.98 46.85 -21.13
CA PHE A 49 2.85 47.25 -20.28
C PHE A 49 3.22 47.14 -18.79
N ASP A 50 2.48 47.91 -17.99
CA ASP A 50 2.87 48.45 -16.67
C ASP A 50 2.98 47.44 -15.50
N MET A 51 3.78 47.80 -14.49
CA MET A 51 3.90 47.11 -13.21
C MET A 51 3.05 47.79 -12.13
N SER A 52 1.81 47.35 -11.94
CA SER A 52 1.00 47.74 -10.77
C SER A 52 0.54 46.52 -9.96
N VAL A 53 1.20 46.30 -8.81
CA VAL A 53 0.74 45.35 -7.79
C VAL A 53 -0.23 46.09 -6.87
N GLN A 54 -1.50 45.68 -6.86
CA GLN A 54 -2.49 46.07 -5.86
C GLN A 54 -2.74 44.88 -4.90
N PRO A 55 -2.95 45.13 -3.59
CA PRO A 55 -3.07 44.07 -2.60
C PRO A 55 -4.39 43.31 -2.71
N LYS A 56 -4.40 42.04 -2.27
CA LYS A 56 -5.62 41.25 -2.14
C LYS A 56 -6.38 41.65 -0.87
N GLU A 57 -7.70 41.72 -0.97
CA GLU A 57 -8.60 42.04 0.14
C GLU A 57 -8.63 40.91 1.19
N GLU A 58 -8.68 41.28 2.48
CA GLU A 58 -8.91 40.34 3.58
C GLU A 58 -10.40 40.00 3.71
N ILE A 59 -10.76 38.71 3.63
CA ILE A 59 -12.12 38.26 3.94
C ILE A 59 -12.26 38.16 5.47
N VAL A 60 -12.62 39.27 6.11
CA VAL A 60 -12.92 39.33 7.55
C VAL A 60 -14.31 38.74 7.80
N LEU A 61 -14.36 37.55 8.39
CA LEU A 61 -15.61 36.92 8.85
C LEU A 61 -16.10 37.55 10.18
N SER A 62 -16.69 38.74 10.07
CA SER A 62 -17.29 39.45 11.22
C SER A 62 -18.54 38.73 11.73
N GLN A 63 -18.52 38.33 13.01
CA GLN A 63 -19.71 37.83 13.70
C GLN A 63 -20.72 38.97 13.91
N THR A 64 -21.97 38.79 13.47
CA THR A 64 -23.05 39.75 13.75
C THR A 64 -24.17 39.06 14.53
N VAL A 65 -24.22 39.32 15.84
CA VAL A 65 -25.36 38.95 16.69
C VAL A 65 -26.49 39.95 16.48
N ASN A 66 -27.72 39.48 16.33
CA ASN A 66 -28.92 40.32 16.45
C ASN A 66 -29.98 39.60 17.30
N LYS A 67 -30.50 40.30 18.32
CA LYS A 67 -31.36 39.69 19.36
C LYS A 67 -32.20 40.73 20.11
N VAL A 68 -33.45 40.90 19.69
CA VAL A 68 -34.59 41.56 20.37
C VAL A 68 -35.81 40.72 19.94
N GLY A 69 -36.66 40.13 20.78
CA GLY A 69 -37.59 40.72 21.77
C GLY A 69 -39.02 40.52 21.21
N GLU A 70 -40.08 40.12 21.95
CA GLU A 70 -40.27 39.98 23.40
C GLU A 70 -41.24 38.82 23.79
N HIS A 71 -41.44 38.67 25.11
CA HIS A 71 -42.28 37.76 25.92
C HIS A 71 -43.72 37.40 25.44
N VAL A 72 -44.22 36.14 25.52
CA VAL A 72 -44.74 35.31 26.68
C VAL A 72 -46.21 35.67 27.09
N PRO A 73 -47.12 34.77 27.60
CA PRO A 73 -46.97 33.39 28.15
C PRO A 73 -47.92 32.26 27.63
N ALA A 74 -47.63 31.05 28.11
CA ALA A 74 -48.26 29.73 27.92
C ALA A 74 -49.76 29.52 28.26
N LYS A 75 -50.31 28.37 27.81
CA LYS A 75 -51.21 27.51 28.62
C LYS A 75 -51.24 26.04 28.18
N LYS A 76 -51.67 25.14 29.08
CA LYS A 76 -51.76 23.68 28.92
C LYS A 76 -53.19 23.24 28.56
N THR A 77 -53.35 22.18 27.75
CA THR A 77 -54.54 21.28 27.83
C THR A 77 -54.23 19.87 27.32
N ARG A 78 -55.02 18.87 27.75
CA ARG A 78 -54.77 17.42 27.57
C ARG A 78 -56.10 16.63 27.50
N LYS A 79 -56.32 15.85 26.44
CA LYS A 79 -57.43 14.90 26.17
C LYS A 79 -56.98 14.02 24.97
N LYS A 80 -57.12 12.67 24.85
CA LYS A 80 -58.16 11.66 25.22
C LYS A 80 -59.51 11.94 24.54
N ASN A 81 -60.23 11.03 23.86
CA ASN A 81 -60.25 9.53 23.73
C ASN A 81 -60.96 9.18 22.38
N VAL A 82 -61.06 7.96 21.78
CA VAL A 82 -60.41 6.62 21.85
C VAL A 82 -61.03 5.69 20.76
N LYS A 83 -60.47 4.49 20.48
CA LYS A 83 -61.03 3.35 19.66
C LYS A 83 -61.17 3.59 18.13
N GLU A 84 -61.38 2.59 17.25
CA GLU A 84 -61.71 1.12 17.38
C GLU A 84 -61.01 0.32 16.24
N ILE A 85 -60.22 -0.75 16.50
CA ILE A 85 -60.52 -2.21 16.47
C ILE A 85 -61.13 -2.78 15.16
N ALA A 86 -60.40 -3.69 14.51
CA ALA A 86 -60.90 -4.87 13.78
C ALA A 86 -59.77 -5.91 13.53
N GLU A 87 -60.05 -7.20 13.70
CA GLU A 87 -59.14 -8.35 13.47
C GLU A 87 -59.63 -9.16 12.25
N THR A 88 -58.78 -9.90 11.51
CA THR A 88 -58.53 -11.36 11.66
C THR A 88 -57.46 -11.78 10.64
N GLU A 89 -56.45 -12.61 10.99
CA GLU A 89 -56.38 -14.09 10.85
C GLU A 89 -56.67 -14.64 9.43
N ILE A 90 -55.90 -15.61 8.89
CA ILE A 90 -55.82 -17.01 9.33
C ILE A 90 -54.49 -17.70 8.91
N ARG A 91 -53.81 -18.35 9.88
CA ARG A 91 -53.09 -19.66 9.90
C ARG A 91 -52.14 -20.13 8.77
N ASP A 92 -51.31 -21.18 8.94
CA ASP A 92 -50.55 -21.86 10.03
C ASP A 92 -50.01 -23.20 9.44
N ASP A 93 -48.91 -23.77 9.94
CA ASP A 93 -48.84 -25.24 10.20
C ASP A 93 -47.62 -25.73 11.03
N SER A 94 -47.85 -26.82 11.78
CA SER A 94 -46.91 -27.91 12.08
C SER A 94 -45.83 -27.74 13.18
N THR A 95 -46.32 -27.56 14.40
CA THR A 95 -45.65 -27.80 15.70
C THR A 95 -44.79 -29.08 15.84
N LYS A 96 -43.96 -29.13 16.91
CA LYS A 96 -43.83 -30.34 17.76
C LYS A 96 -43.53 -29.99 19.23
N ILE A 97 -43.98 -30.82 20.17
CA ILE A 97 -44.12 -30.50 21.61
C ILE A 97 -43.58 -31.64 22.48
N VAL A 98 -42.88 -31.33 23.58
CA VAL A 98 -42.75 -32.23 24.75
C VAL A 98 -43.01 -31.49 26.08
N LYS A 99 -43.72 -32.20 26.96
CA LYS A 99 -44.19 -31.90 28.34
C LYS A 99 -43.02 -31.85 29.35
N LYS A 100 -43.12 -31.46 30.63
CA LYS A 100 -44.08 -30.74 31.51
C LYS A 100 -43.33 -30.47 32.84
N GLY A 101 -43.69 -29.43 33.60
CA GLY A 101 -43.30 -29.32 35.01
C GLY A 101 -43.80 -28.05 35.68
N LYS A 102 -44.58 -28.17 36.77
CA LYS A 102 -44.99 -27.06 37.65
C LYS A 102 -44.78 -27.48 39.10
N ASN A 103 -44.34 -26.54 39.95
CA ASN A 103 -44.73 -26.48 41.35
C ASN A 103 -44.82 -25.01 41.80
N VAL A 104 -45.40 -24.73 42.97
CA VAL A 104 -46.25 -23.54 43.17
C VAL A 104 -46.10 -22.87 44.55
N LEU A 105 -46.03 -21.53 44.57
CA LEU A 105 -46.19 -20.56 45.70
C LEU A 105 -45.18 -20.65 46.88
N LYS A 106 -44.65 -19.52 47.39
CA LYS A 106 -45.40 -18.42 48.04
C LYS A 106 -44.81 -17.01 47.83
N LYS A 107 -45.59 -15.99 48.24
CA LYS A 107 -45.23 -14.57 48.45
C LYS A 107 -44.99 -14.30 49.94
N GLU A 108 -44.27 -13.22 50.26
CA GLU A 108 -44.60 -12.29 51.35
C GLU A 108 -44.04 -10.89 51.01
N GLU A 109 -44.50 -9.83 51.68
CA GLU A 109 -44.34 -8.40 51.32
C GLU A 109 -43.70 -7.60 52.48
N ILE A 110 -42.87 -6.59 52.19
CA ILE A 110 -42.36 -5.60 53.16
C ILE A 110 -42.27 -4.21 52.48
N ASP A 111 -42.61 -3.16 53.24
CA ASP A 111 -42.77 -1.75 52.82
C ASP A 111 -41.48 -0.91 52.67
N GLU A 112 -41.65 0.32 52.19
CA GLU A 112 -40.64 1.38 52.09
C GLU A 112 -40.35 2.08 53.44
N GLU A 113 -39.07 2.37 53.75
CA GLU A 113 -38.58 3.75 53.96
C GLU A 113 -37.04 3.81 54.16
N LYS A 114 -36.42 4.74 53.41
CA LYS A 114 -35.18 5.51 53.65
C LYS A 114 -34.17 5.06 54.73
N ILE A 115 -32.90 4.92 54.29
CA ILE A 115 -31.74 5.62 54.90
C ILE A 115 -30.72 5.94 53.79
N LYS A 116 -29.96 7.04 53.93
CA LYS A 116 -28.86 7.39 53.01
C LYS A 116 -27.58 6.67 53.43
N VAL A 117 -26.84 6.12 52.47
CA VAL A 117 -25.39 5.84 52.60
C VAL A 117 -24.72 6.32 51.31
N GLU A 118 -23.54 6.92 51.44
CA GLU A 118 -22.77 7.47 50.32
C GLU A 118 -21.99 6.36 49.61
N THR A 119 -22.02 6.32 48.28
CA THR A 119 -21.23 5.35 47.50
C THR A 119 -19.79 5.82 47.35
N GLU A 120 -18.86 5.26 48.13
CA GLU A 120 -17.44 5.40 47.85
C GLU A 120 -17.10 4.78 46.50
N LEU A 121 -16.55 5.59 45.59
CA LEU A 121 -16.01 5.11 44.32
C LEU A 121 -14.59 4.57 44.54
N GLU A 122 -14.43 3.25 44.51
CA GLU A 122 -13.12 2.61 44.49
C GLU A 122 -12.30 3.09 43.27
N LYS A 123 -11.25 3.87 43.56
CA LYS A 123 -10.39 4.47 42.53
C LYS A 123 -9.43 3.42 41.98
N THR A 124 -9.80 2.78 40.88
CA THR A 124 -8.84 2.01 40.07
C THR A 124 -7.70 2.95 39.64
N PRO A 125 -6.42 2.61 39.89
CA PRO A 125 -5.33 3.56 39.69
C PRO A 125 -5.01 3.75 38.21
N GLU A 126 -5.35 4.92 37.66
CA GLU A 126 -4.87 5.37 36.35
C GLU A 126 -3.33 5.28 36.30
N LYS A 127 -2.79 4.41 35.45
CA LYS A 127 -1.36 4.42 35.11
C LYS A 127 -1.04 5.65 34.26
N LYS A 128 -0.87 6.80 34.92
CA LYS A 128 -0.43 8.06 34.30
C LYS A 128 0.90 7.83 33.57
N LEU A 129 0.82 7.76 32.23
CA LEU A 129 1.94 7.53 31.35
C LEU A 129 2.86 8.76 31.38
N LYS A 130 3.84 8.76 32.29
CA LYS A 130 4.82 9.86 32.41
C LYS A 130 5.59 9.97 31.07
N LYS A 131 5.35 11.04 30.30
CA LYS A 131 6.17 11.40 29.12
C LYS A 131 7.63 11.56 29.58
N ARG A 132 8.43 10.50 29.42
CA ARG A 132 9.83 10.43 29.84
C ARG A 132 10.66 11.16 28.79
N LYS A 133 11.38 12.24 29.16
CA LYS A 133 12.30 12.92 28.24
C LYS A 133 13.52 12.02 27.98
N VAL A 134 13.47 11.25 26.89
CA VAL A 134 14.61 10.45 26.41
C VAL A 134 15.63 11.37 25.77
N THR A 135 16.84 11.39 26.32
CA THR A 135 18.01 12.13 25.79
C THR A 135 18.72 11.33 24.69
N LYS A 136 19.53 11.98 23.83
CA LYS A 136 20.29 11.28 22.78
C LYS A 136 21.21 10.19 23.34
N ALA A 137 21.80 10.40 24.53
CA ALA A 137 22.60 9.39 25.22
C ALA A 137 21.77 8.19 25.74
N GLN A 138 20.50 8.41 26.13
CA GLN A 138 19.60 7.31 26.50
C GLN A 138 19.08 6.57 25.28
N LEU A 139 18.77 7.27 24.18
CA LEU A 139 18.43 6.64 22.92
C LEU A 139 19.58 5.72 22.47
N HIS A 140 20.82 6.22 22.44
CA HIS A 140 21.99 5.40 22.12
C HIS A 140 22.23 4.25 23.13
N GLN A 141 21.99 4.43 24.44
CA GLN A 141 22.05 3.31 25.39
C GLN A 141 20.98 2.24 25.17
N ASP A 142 19.76 2.64 24.82
CA ASP A 142 18.66 1.70 24.56
C ASP A 142 18.79 1.06 23.16
N VAL A 143 19.42 1.75 22.19
CA VAL A 143 19.92 1.19 20.93
C VAL A 143 21.00 0.15 21.21
N VAL A 144 22.08 0.48 21.92
CA VAL A 144 23.18 -0.44 22.25
C VAL A 144 22.66 -1.68 23.00
N ARG A 145 21.79 -1.52 24.00
CA ARG A 145 21.16 -2.65 24.71
C ARG A 145 20.27 -3.55 23.84
N LYS A 146 19.73 -3.03 22.73
CA LYS A 146 19.00 -3.83 21.73
C LYS A 146 19.99 -4.46 20.73
N LEU A 147 21.00 -3.73 20.28
CA LEU A 147 22.08 -4.23 19.42
C LEU A 147 22.85 -5.39 20.07
N ASP A 148 23.15 -5.32 21.38
CA ASP A 148 23.80 -6.39 22.15
C ASP A 148 23.07 -7.75 22.07
N LYS A 149 21.78 -7.75 21.68
CA LYS A 149 20.97 -8.96 21.44
C LYS A 149 20.84 -9.36 19.96
N VAL A 150 21.10 -8.43 19.04
CA VAL A 150 20.78 -8.54 17.60
C VAL A 150 22.02 -8.64 16.71
N MET A 151 23.18 -8.15 17.18
CA MET A 151 24.45 -8.03 16.42
C MET A 151 25.07 -9.35 15.91
N TYR A 152 24.45 -10.52 16.14
CA TYR A 152 25.03 -11.83 15.80
C TYR A 152 24.69 -12.34 14.38
N LYS A 153 24.09 -11.54 13.49
CA LYS A 153 23.50 -12.07 12.23
C LYS A 153 23.68 -11.26 10.92
N GLN A 154 24.32 -10.09 10.87
CA GLN A 154 24.35 -9.25 9.65
C GLN A 154 25.70 -8.60 9.30
N ASP A 155 26.60 -9.35 8.65
CA ASP A 155 27.73 -8.81 7.86
C ASP A 155 27.25 -8.30 6.48
N TYR A 156 26.16 -7.52 6.43
CA TYR A 156 25.49 -7.15 5.19
C TYR A 156 25.65 -5.67 4.82
N LYS A 157 25.91 -5.39 3.54
CA LYS A 157 26.09 -4.02 3.02
C LYS A 157 24.89 -3.64 2.15
N PHE A 158 24.09 -2.70 2.63
CA PHE A 158 22.95 -2.16 1.88
C PHE A 158 23.36 -1.30 0.67
N PRO A 159 22.53 -1.23 -0.39
CA PRO A 159 22.74 -0.29 -1.50
C PRO A 159 22.56 1.15 -1.00
N MET A 160 23.58 1.98 -1.24
CA MET A 160 23.67 3.33 -0.66
C MET A 160 22.65 4.32 -1.26
N GLN A 161 22.18 4.07 -2.49
CA GLN A 161 21.25 4.95 -3.20
C GLN A 161 20.28 4.13 -4.07
N TYR A 162 19.00 4.47 -4.00
CA TYR A 162 17.99 4.01 -4.97
C TYR A 162 17.88 5.01 -6.12
N ILE A 163 17.82 4.49 -7.34
CA ILE A 163 17.59 5.27 -8.55
C ILE A 163 16.36 4.65 -9.24
N PRO A 164 15.26 5.40 -9.43
CA PRO A 164 14.05 4.88 -10.07
C PRO A 164 14.36 4.27 -11.43
N ARG A 165 13.85 3.06 -11.71
CA ARG A 165 14.11 2.33 -12.95
C ARG A 165 13.71 3.13 -14.19
N SER A 166 12.65 3.93 -14.10
CA SER A 166 12.20 4.88 -15.13
C SER A 166 13.23 5.94 -15.53
N LYS A 167 14.21 6.27 -14.66
CA LYS A 167 15.33 7.16 -14.98
C LYS A 167 16.51 6.45 -15.64
N VAL A 168 16.63 5.14 -15.50
CA VAL A 168 17.69 4.33 -16.16
C VAL A 168 17.40 4.19 -17.66
N ILE A 169 16.13 4.12 -18.05
CA ILE A 169 15.69 3.92 -19.45
C ILE A 169 15.88 5.18 -20.31
N ASN A 170 15.76 6.38 -19.73
CA ASN A 170 15.78 7.66 -20.46
C ASN A 170 17.20 8.16 -20.84
N GLY A 171 18.01 7.29 -21.45
CA GLY A 171 19.18 7.69 -22.24
C GLY A 171 20.52 7.85 -21.50
N PHE A 172 20.63 7.42 -20.24
CA PHE A 172 21.92 7.40 -19.53
C PHE A 172 22.44 5.98 -19.33
N ASN A 173 23.27 5.50 -20.27
CA ASN A 173 23.94 4.18 -20.20
C ASN A 173 24.99 4.06 -19.07
N GLY A 174 25.01 4.98 -18.10
CA GLY A 174 25.71 4.81 -16.84
C GLY A 174 24.99 3.76 -16.00
N SER A 175 25.51 2.54 -16.00
CA SER A 175 24.99 1.43 -15.21
C SER A 175 24.83 1.84 -13.74
N VAL A 176 23.57 2.00 -13.31
CA VAL A 176 23.23 1.86 -11.91
C VAL A 176 23.47 0.40 -11.57
N SER A 177 24.39 0.13 -10.65
CA SER A 177 24.69 -1.23 -10.22
C SER A 177 23.54 -1.77 -9.37
N SER A 178 22.53 -2.35 -10.06
CA SER A 178 21.65 -3.34 -9.45
C SER A 178 22.54 -4.36 -8.74
N THR A 179 22.31 -4.54 -7.45
CA THR A 179 23.07 -5.50 -6.65
C THR A 179 22.64 -6.94 -6.97
N GLY A 180 21.48 -7.11 -7.62
CA GLY A 180 20.83 -8.39 -7.83
C GLY A 180 20.26 -9.00 -6.55
N GLN A 181 20.28 -8.26 -5.43
CA GLN A 181 19.91 -8.75 -4.11
C GLN A 181 18.42 -8.60 -3.82
N MET A 182 17.91 -9.54 -3.01
CA MET A 182 16.56 -9.53 -2.48
C MET A 182 16.58 -8.94 -1.06
N PHE A 183 15.70 -7.96 -0.81
CA PHE A 183 15.63 -7.26 0.47
C PHE A 183 14.37 -7.67 1.22
N VAL A 184 14.38 -8.91 1.72
CA VAL A 184 13.25 -9.52 2.44
C VAL A 184 13.14 -8.96 3.87
N GLY A 185 11.90 -8.65 4.27
CA GLY A 185 11.53 -8.17 5.58
C GLY A 185 10.05 -8.43 5.90
N ALA A 186 9.44 -7.63 6.76
CA ALA A 186 8.04 -7.81 7.17
C ALA A 186 7.35 -6.48 7.48
N HIS A 187 6.01 -6.48 7.52
CA HIS A 187 5.25 -5.39 8.11
C HIS A 187 5.32 -5.49 9.64
N VAL A 188 6.08 -4.60 10.27
CA VAL A 188 6.38 -4.64 11.72
C VAL A 188 5.54 -3.64 12.52
N SER A 189 5.43 -3.90 13.82
CA SER A 189 4.70 -3.00 14.73
C SER A 189 5.50 -1.73 15.02
N ALA A 190 4.84 -0.57 14.94
CA ALA A 190 5.33 0.72 15.43
C ALA A 190 4.77 1.09 16.83
N GLN A 191 4.25 0.10 17.57
CA GLN A 191 3.72 0.33 18.92
C GLN A 191 4.83 0.80 19.87
N GLY A 192 4.57 1.90 20.58
CA GLY A 192 5.58 2.59 21.41
C GLY A 192 6.23 3.79 20.72
N GLY A 193 6.33 3.77 19.39
CA GLY A 193 6.82 4.88 18.56
C GLY A 193 7.40 4.37 17.23
N LEU A 194 7.56 5.26 16.24
CA LEU A 194 8.04 4.87 14.91
C LEU A 194 9.44 4.23 14.93
N ALA A 195 10.31 4.64 15.86
CA ALA A 195 11.63 4.02 16.04
C ALA A 195 11.55 2.54 16.50
N GLU A 196 10.46 2.11 17.16
CA GLU A 196 10.25 0.71 17.53
C GLU A 196 10.07 -0.20 16.31
N ALA A 197 9.56 0.32 15.18
CA ALA A 197 9.52 -0.43 13.93
C ALA A 197 10.94 -0.82 13.45
N VAL A 198 11.91 0.09 13.56
CA VAL A 198 13.32 -0.18 13.16
C VAL A 198 13.92 -1.29 14.02
N PHE A 199 13.71 -1.22 15.35
CA PHE A 199 14.17 -2.26 16.27
C PHE A 199 13.51 -3.62 16.01
N ASN A 200 12.19 -3.62 15.77
CA ASN A 200 11.43 -4.84 15.50
C ASN A 200 11.83 -5.50 14.17
N ALA A 201 12.16 -4.70 13.15
CA ALA A 201 12.71 -5.19 11.87
C ALA A 201 14.11 -5.82 12.06
N ALA A 202 14.96 -5.19 12.86
CA ALA A 202 16.30 -5.70 13.14
C ALA A 202 16.26 -7.01 13.95
N GLU A 203 15.38 -7.11 14.95
CA GLU A 203 15.22 -8.31 15.80
C GLU A 203 14.82 -9.56 14.99
N ILE A 204 13.99 -9.42 13.96
CA ILE A 204 13.64 -10.52 13.05
C ILE A 204 14.69 -10.80 11.96
N GLY A 205 15.74 -9.97 11.86
CA GLY A 205 16.81 -10.09 10.86
C GLY A 205 16.48 -9.52 9.48
N ALA A 206 15.46 -8.66 9.37
CA ALA A 206 14.96 -8.14 8.11
C ALA A 206 15.93 -7.18 7.40
N ARG A 207 15.88 -7.16 6.06
CA ARG A 207 16.63 -6.23 5.19
C ARG A 207 15.74 -5.12 4.57
N SER A 208 14.46 -5.12 4.88
CA SER A 208 13.46 -4.10 4.56
C SER A 208 12.38 -4.13 5.65
N PHE A 209 11.46 -3.17 5.70
CA PHE A 209 10.24 -3.33 6.50
C PHE A 209 9.11 -2.41 6.05
N ALA A 210 7.87 -2.81 6.36
CA ALA A 210 6.69 -1.96 6.28
C ALA A 210 6.21 -1.55 7.68
N LEU A 211 5.48 -0.44 7.76
CA LEU A 211 4.89 0.08 8.99
C LEU A 211 3.71 1.02 8.71
N PHE A 212 2.77 1.11 9.66
CA PHE A 212 1.78 2.20 9.68
C PHE A 212 2.39 3.43 10.38
N LEU A 213 2.31 4.60 9.75
CA LEU A 213 2.85 5.86 10.31
C LEU A 213 1.95 6.47 11.40
N ARG A 214 0.70 6.01 11.50
CA ARG A 214 -0.35 6.50 12.40
C ARG A 214 -1.48 5.46 12.52
N SER A 215 -2.52 5.77 13.30
CA SER A 215 -3.69 4.89 13.46
C SER A 215 -4.45 4.71 12.14
N GLN A 216 -4.50 3.47 11.66
CA GLN A 216 -5.29 3.05 10.49
C GLN A 216 -6.82 3.06 10.73
N ARG A 217 -7.26 3.44 11.94
CA ARG A 217 -8.68 3.50 12.33
C ARG A 217 -9.26 4.92 12.37
N GLN A 218 -8.49 5.94 11.98
CA GLN A 218 -8.85 7.35 12.14
C GLN A 218 -8.56 8.16 10.87
N TRP A 219 -9.47 9.07 10.52
CA TRP A 219 -9.30 10.03 9.42
C TRP A 219 -8.33 11.17 9.75
N LEU A 220 -8.19 11.50 11.02
CA LEU A 220 -7.32 12.59 11.50
C LEU A 220 -6.31 12.02 12.49
N ALA A 221 -5.05 12.42 12.33
CA ALA A 221 -4.00 12.19 13.32
C ALA A 221 -3.39 13.52 13.75
N LYS A 222 -2.68 13.53 14.88
CA LYS A 222 -1.94 14.72 15.32
C LYS A 222 -0.75 14.98 14.38
N PRO A 223 -0.33 16.25 14.21
CA PRO A 223 0.96 16.55 13.58
C PRO A 223 2.09 15.77 14.26
N MET A 224 3.09 15.37 13.50
CA MET A 224 4.22 14.60 14.04
C MET A 224 5.10 15.51 14.90
N GLU A 225 5.35 15.15 16.17
CA GLU A 225 6.28 15.89 17.03
C GLU A 225 7.69 15.77 16.43
N GLN A 226 8.43 16.89 16.24
CA GLN A 226 9.76 16.90 15.57
C GLN A 226 10.73 15.85 16.16
N LYS A 227 10.69 15.63 17.48
CA LYS A 227 11.52 14.61 18.13
C LYS A 227 11.28 13.20 17.58
N ILE A 228 10.05 12.86 17.16
CA ILE A 228 9.72 11.55 16.57
C ILE A 228 10.39 11.40 15.19
N ILE A 229 10.45 12.49 14.42
CA ILE A 229 11.16 12.53 13.14
C ILE A 229 12.66 12.32 13.36
N ASP A 230 13.24 13.07 14.31
CA ASP A 230 14.68 13.03 14.60
C ASP A 230 15.10 11.67 15.18
N ASP A 231 14.33 11.13 16.13
CA ASP A 231 14.55 9.80 16.73
C ASP A 231 14.48 8.69 15.67
N PHE A 232 13.44 8.71 14.81
CA PHE A 232 13.30 7.71 13.75
C PHE A 232 14.44 7.78 12.74
N LYS A 233 14.81 8.99 12.27
CA LYS A 233 15.91 9.17 11.32
C LYS A 233 17.23 8.67 11.88
N ALA A 234 17.53 8.99 13.15
CA ALA A 234 18.74 8.55 13.83
C ALA A 234 18.80 7.02 13.97
N VAL A 235 17.76 6.38 14.50
CA VAL A 235 17.75 4.92 14.68
C VAL A 235 17.76 4.18 13.32
N ARG A 236 17.04 4.68 12.31
CA ARG A 236 17.09 4.14 10.93
C ARG A 236 18.52 4.15 10.37
N GLU A 237 19.26 5.24 10.59
CA GLU A 237 20.63 5.40 10.12
C GLU A 237 21.64 4.56 10.93
N GLU A 238 21.47 4.48 12.26
CA GLU A 238 22.29 3.67 13.17
C GLU A 238 22.14 2.15 12.90
N PHE A 239 20.98 1.71 12.40
CA PHE A 239 20.75 0.33 11.90
C PHE A 239 20.96 0.18 10.38
N GLY A 240 21.40 1.23 9.68
CA GLY A 240 21.78 1.17 8.26
C GLY A 240 20.64 1.04 7.23
N TYR A 241 19.37 1.05 7.64
CA TYR A 241 18.23 0.85 6.73
C TYR A 241 18.07 2.00 5.71
N PRO A 242 18.23 1.77 4.39
CA PRO A 242 18.02 2.81 3.39
C PRO A 242 16.54 3.24 3.32
N PRO A 243 16.22 4.53 3.10
CA PRO A 243 14.83 5.00 3.13
C PRO A 243 13.91 4.43 2.04
N HIS A 244 14.50 3.80 1.02
CA HIS A 244 13.79 3.17 -0.09
C HIS A 244 13.40 1.70 0.19
N LEU A 245 14.10 1.03 1.13
CA LEU A 245 13.78 -0.32 1.61
C LEU A 245 12.79 -0.29 2.78
N ILE A 246 12.16 0.86 3.02
CA ILE A 246 11.12 1.05 4.02
C ILE A 246 9.85 1.42 3.26
N LEU A 247 8.78 0.65 3.48
CA LEU A 247 7.53 0.75 2.75
C LEU A 247 6.37 1.08 3.71
N PRO A 248 6.17 2.35 4.08
CA PRO A 248 5.00 2.79 4.82
C PRO A 248 3.69 2.32 4.16
N HIS A 249 2.80 1.71 4.95
CA HIS A 249 1.50 1.25 4.46
C HIS A 249 0.38 2.22 4.81
N GLY A 250 -0.54 2.41 3.87
CA GLY A 250 -1.71 3.25 4.02
C GLY A 250 -2.84 2.62 4.84
N SER A 251 -3.67 3.51 5.37
CA SER A 251 -4.86 3.18 6.17
C SER A 251 -6.00 2.61 5.31
N TYR A 252 -6.57 1.46 5.70
CA TYR A 252 -7.70 0.80 5.01
C TYR A 252 -9.00 1.62 4.89
N LEU A 253 -9.08 2.80 5.53
CA LEU A 253 -10.16 3.77 5.30
C LEU A 253 -10.09 4.45 3.93
N LEU A 254 -8.91 4.47 3.30
CA LEU A 254 -8.63 5.16 2.04
C LEU A 254 -9.38 4.52 0.87
N ASN A 255 -10.17 5.31 0.15
CA ASN A 255 -10.73 4.93 -1.15
C ASN A 255 -10.68 6.14 -2.10
N LEU A 256 -9.60 6.24 -2.87
CA LEU A 256 -9.36 7.32 -3.82
C LEU A 256 -10.24 7.22 -5.09
N GLY A 257 -10.92 6.08 -5.29
CA GLY A 257 -11.85 5.86 -6.40
C GLY A 257 -13.29 6.28 -6.12
N SER A 258 -13.63 6.56 -4.86
CA SER A 258 -15.02 6.74 -4.43
C SER A 258 -15.73 7.90 -5.15
N SER A 259 -16.91 7.62 -5.73
CA SER A 259 -17.79 8.65 -6.30
C SER A 259 -18.46 9.55 -5.25
N LYS A 260 -18.45 9.17 -3.97
CA LYS A 260 -18.92 10.00 -2.85
C LYS A 260 -17.88 11.07 -2.53
N LEU A 261 -18.16 12.32 -2.94
CA LEU A 261 -17.27 13.47 -2.78
C LEU A 261 -16.69 13.62 -1.36
N GLU A 262 -17.48 13.37 -0.30
CA GLU A 262 -17.01 13.44 1.09
C GLU A 262 -15.93 12.39 1.40
N ASN A 263 -16.12 11.14 0.96
CA ASN A 263 -15.15 10.06 1.13
C ASN A 263 -13.90 10.26 0.26
N LEU A 264 -14.09 10.80 -0.95
CA LEU A 264 -13.01 11.14 -1.88
C LEU A 264 -12.13 12.26 -1.31
N GLN A 265 -12.74 13.34 -0.79
CA GLN A 265 -12.04 14.42 -0.10
C GLN A 265 -11.30 13.90 1.14
N LYS A 266 -11.98 13.15 2.02
CA LYS A 266 -11.35 12.53 3.19
C LYS A 266 -10.17 11.65 2.83
N SER A 267 -10.26 10.86 1.75
CA SER A 267 -9.16 9.99 1.28
C SER A 267 -8.00 10.78 0.67
N ARG A 268 -8.27 11.89 -0.02
CA ARG A 268 -7.25 12.81 -0.57
C ARG A 268 -6.47 13.52 0.53
N GLU A 269 -7.15 14.06 1.54
CA GLU A 269 -6.49 14.69 2.69
C GLU A 269 -5.73 13.66 3.55
N LEU A 270 -6.23 12.42 3.65
CA LEU A 270 -5.52 11.32 4.30
C LEU A 270 -4.21 10.99 3.58
N LEU A 271 -4.25 10.85 2.25
CA LEU A 271 -3.07 10.60 1.42
C LEU A 271 -2.09 11.77 1.49
N LEU A 272 -2.57 13.01 1.54
CA LEU A 272 -1.74 14.21 1.69
C LEU A 272 -0.97 14.22 3.02
N ASP A 273 -1.65 13.99 4.14
CA ASP A 273 -1.03 13.89 5.47
C ASP A 273 0.01 12.76 5.53
N GLU A 274 -0.29 11.58 4.97
CA GLU A 274 0.61 10.43 4.98
C GLU A 274 1.86 10.64 4.10
N ILE A 275 1.71 11.24 2.92
CA ILE A 275 2.85 11.59 2.04
C ILE A 275 3.74 12.64 2.70
N MET A 276 3.14 13.66 3.35
CA MET A 276 3.90 14.65 4.13
C MET A 276 4.62 14.01 5.34
N ARG A 277 4.05 12.97 5.97
CA ARG A 277 4.73 12.19 7.02
C ARG A 277 5.91 11.39 6.47
N CYS A 278 5.77 10.76 5.28
CA CYS A 278 6.86 10.05 4.63
C CYS A 278 8.04 10.99 4.34
N GLU A 279 7.77 12.15 3.76
CA GLU A 279 8.79 13.19 3.48
C GLU A 279 9.43 13.72 4.77
N ALA A 280 8.62 14.02 5.79
CA ALA A 280 9.12 14.45 7.09
C ALA A 280 10.09 13.42 7.70
N LEU A 281 9.77 12.12 7.59
CA LEU A 281 10.64 11.00 8.00
C LEU A 281 11.82 10.73 7.06
N GLY A 282 11.83 11.33 5.86
CA GLY A 282 12.85 11.12 4.82
C GLY A 282 12.70 9.83 4.03
N LEU A 283 11.52 9.21 4.04
CA LEU A 283 11.18 7.98 3.32
C LEU A 283 10.77 8.30 1.87
N THR A 284 11.01 7.37 0.93
CA THR A 284 10.79 7.64 -0.51
C THR A 284 9.53 6.98 -1.09
N HIS A 285 8.91 6.04 -0.38
CA HIS A 285 7.75 5.28 -0.84
C HIS A 285 6.58 5.40 0.14
N TYR A 286 5.36 5.21 -0.35
CA TYR A 286 4.14 5.03 0.45
C TYR A 286 3.16 4.13 -0.31
N ASN A 287 2.86 2.95 0.26
CA ASN A 287 2.02 1.93 -0.35
C ASN A 287 0.55 2.10 0.04
N PHE A 288 -0.37 1.87 -0.92
CA PHE A 288 -1.80 1.90 -0.66
C PHE A 288 -2.58 1.06 -1.67
N HIS A 289 -3.69 0.48 -1.20
CA HIS A 289 -4.70 -0.12 -2.07
C HIS A 289 -5.39 0.99 -2.90
N PRO A 290 -5.47 0.90 -4.24
CA PRO A 290 -5.98 1.98 -5.10
C PRO A 290 -7.39 2.44 -4.74
N GLY A 291 -8.33 1.51 -4.58
CA GLY A 291 -9.70 1.84 -4.16
C GLY A 291 -10.75 0.80 -4.54
N SER A 292 -12.00 1.24 -4.50
CA SER A 292 -13.18 0.43 -4.78
C SER A 292 -14.27 1.29 -5.41
N THR A 293 -14.98 0.76 -6.41
CA THR A 293 -16.16 1.44 -6.98
C THR A 293 -17.30 1.57 -5.97
N CYS A 294 -17.27 0.75 -4.90
CA CYS A 294 -18.37 0.48 -3.96
C CYS A 294 -19.67 -0.03 -4.60
N GLY A 295 -19.70 -0.26 -5.92
CA GLY A 295 -20.96 -0.43 -6.69
C GLY A 295 -21.67 0.89 -7.01
N GLU A 296 -20.99 2.02 -6.84
CA GLU A 296 -21.54 3.39 -6.90
C GLU A 296 -20.93 4.24 -8.02
N CYS A 297 -20.14 3.62 -8.91
CA CYS A 297 -19.59 4.18 -10.15
C CYS A 297 -19.06 3.05 -11.07
N THR A 298 -18.74 3.38 -12.31
CA THR A 298 -18.03 2.47 -13.23
C THR A 298 -16.56 2.29 -12.82
N ILE A 299 -15.91 1.25 -13.35
CA ILE A 299 -14.47 1.04 -13.16
C ILE A 299 -13.69 2.24 -13.73
N THR A 300 -13.98 2.69 -14.95
CA THR A 300 -13.28 3.83 -15.58
C THR A 300 -13.39 5.13 -14.77
N GLU A 301 -14.54 5.43 -14.17
CA GLU A 301 -14.69 6.57 -13.25
C GLU A 301 -13.85 6.39 -11.97
N CYS A 302 -13.82 5.18 -11.42
CA CYS A 302 -13.03 4.83 -10.24
C CYS A 302 -11.51 4.99 -10.52
N LEU A 303 -11.00 4.42 -11.62
CA LEU A 303 -9.59 4.55 -12.02
C LEU A 303 -9.20 6.02 -12.26
N LYS A 304 -10.09 6.79 -12.92
CA LYS A 304 -9.89 8.24 -13.09
C LYS A 304 -9.87 8.99 -11.75
N ASN A 305 -10.80 8.69 -10.84
CA ASN A 305 -10.84 9.30 -9.51
C ASN A 305 -9.55 9.02 -8.72
N ILE A 306 -8.99 7.82 -8.84
CA ILE A 306 -7.71 7.44 -8.21
C ILE A 306 -6.57 8.28 -8.80
N ALA A 307 -6.43 8.32 -10.13
CA ALA A 307 -5.40 9.12 -10.79
C ALA A 307 -5.51 10.62 -10.49
N ASP A 308 -6.73 11.18 -10.50
CA ASP A 308 -6.99 12.57 -10.09
C ASP A 308 -6.63 12.83 -8.62
N SER A 309 -6.78 11.83 -7.74
CA SER A 309 -6.42 11.93 -6.33
C SER A 309 -4.90 11.86 -6.11
N ILE A 310 -4.20 11.02 -6.86
CA ILE A 310 -2.73 10.98 -6.88
C ILE A 310 -2.18 12.32 -7.39
N ASN A 311 -2.71 12.80 -8.52
CA ASN A 311 -2.39 14.12 -9.08
C ASN A 311 -2.62 15.26 -8.07
N TYR A 312 -3.77 15.26 -7.39
CA TYR A 312 -4.12 16.26 -6.35
C TYR A 312 -3.05 16.34 -5.23
N VAL A 313 -2.56 15.19 -4.75
CA VAL A 313 -1.54 15.13 -3.69
C VAL A 313 -0.14 15.43 -4.23
N HIS A 314 0.22 14.94 -5.42
CA HIS A 314 1.50 15.24 -6.06
C HIS A 314 1.69 16.75 -6.26
N GLU A 315 0.66 17.44 -6.76
CA GLU A 315 0.64 18.91 -6.92
C GLU A 315 0.82 19.66 -5.58
N ARG A 316 0.17 19.19 -4.51
CA ARG A 316 0.19 19.83 -3.18
C ARG A 316 1.45 19.55 -2.36
N THR A 317 2.23 18.55 -2.78
CA THR A 317 3.47 18.15 -2.10
C THR A 317 4.73 18.57 -2.84
N TYR A 318 4.65 19.18 -4.03
CA TYR A 318 5.84 19.68 -4.72
C TYR A 318 6.66 20.63 -3.81
N PRO A 319 8.01 20.46 -3.69
CA PRO A 319 8.91 19.69 -4.53
C PRO A 319 9.19 18.23 -4.10
N SER A 320 8.42 17.69 -3.14
CA SER A 320 8.55 16.33 -2.59
C SER A 320 8.78 15.24 -3.63
N LYS A 321 9.57 14.24 -3.24
CA LYS A 321 9.93 13.09 -4.08
C LYS A 321 9.47 11.75 -3.49
N VAL A 322 8.55 11.77 -2.53
CA VAL A 322 7.82 10.57 -2.10
C VAL A 322 6.98 10.08 -3.27
N MET A 323 7.14 8.80 -3.61
CA MET A 323 6.41 8.07 -4.62
C MET A 323 5.18 7.40 -4.00
N THR A 324 4.02 7.61 -4.62
CA THR A 324 2.78 6.89 -4.34
C THR A 324 2.84 5.51 -5.01
N VAL A 325 2.88 4.45 -4.21
CA VAL A 325 2.99 3.06 -4.66
C VAL A 325 1.60 2.41 -4.62
N ILE A 326 1.10 2.00 -5.78
CA ILE A 326 -0.23 1.38 -5.95
C ILE A 326 -0.07 -0.14 -5.80
N GLU A 327 -0.84 -0.76 -4.92
CA GLU A 327 -0.85 -2.22 -4.81
C GLU A 327 -1.91 -2.87 -5.73
N ASN A 328 -1.63 -4.08 -6.22
CA ASN A 328 -2.66 -4.90 -6.88
C ASN A 328 -3.62 -5.55 -5.87
N MET A 329 -4.88 -5.72 -6.26
CA MET A 329 -5.95 -6.17 -5.37
C MET A 329 -6.47 -7.57 -5.70
N SER A 330 -7.05 -8.26 -4.71
CA SER A 330 -7.57 -9.63 -4.87
C SER A 330 -8.86 -9.78 -5.69
N LYS A 331 -9.32 -8.74 -6.41
CA LYS A 331 -10.66 -8.67 -7.06
C LYS A 331 -11.83 -8.97 -6.10
N GLN A 332 -11.71 -8.59 -4.83
CA GLN A 332 -12.74 -8.88 -3.82
C GLN A 332 -13.91 -7.88 -3.91
N GLY A 333 -15.05 -8.36 -4.41
CA GLY A 333 -16.27 -7.56 -4.51
C GLY A 333 -16.14 -6.43 -5.52
N ASN A 334 -15.89 -5.21 -5.03
CA ASN A 334 -15.86 -3.97 -5.82
C ASN A 334 -14.47 -3.29 -5.87
N THR A 335 -13.41 -3.94 -5.39
CA THR A 335 -12.02 -3.44 -5.49
C THR A 335 -11.55 -3.36 -6.94
N VAL A 336 -10.85 -2.28 -7.30
CA VAL A 336 -10.14 -2.14 -8.60
C VAL A 336 -8.63 -2.31 -8.40
N GLY A 337 -7.87 -2.42 -9.49
CA GLY A 337 -6.44 -2.76 -9.46
C GLY A 337 -6.20 -4.26 -9.34
N GLY A 338 -7.22 -5.07 -9.63
CA GLY A 338 -7.17 -6.53 -9.55
C GLY A 338 -6.93 -7.22 -10.89
N PHE A 339 -7.09 -6.50 -12.00
CA PHE A 339 -6.39 -6.80 -13.25
C PHE A 339 -5.26 -5.78 -13.43
N LEU A 340 -4.08 -6.21 -13.91
CA LEU A 340 -2.91 -5.32 -13.96
C LEU A 340 -3.11 -4.11 -14.91
N HIS A 341 -3.88 -4.25 -15.99
CA HIS A 341 -4.24 -3.11 -16.86
C HIS A 341 -5.01 -2.00 -16.14
N GLU A 342 -5.78 -2.29 -15.08
CA GLU A 342 -6.45 -1.26 -14.27
C GLU A 342 -5.43 -0.34 -13.58
N ILE A 343 -4.28 -0.91 -13.16
CA ILE A 343 -3.16 -0.16 -12.58
C ILE A 343 -2.42 0.62 -13.69
N GLY A 344 -2.23 0.00 -14.86
CA GLY A 344 -1.71 0.66 -16.06
C GLY A 344 -2.50 1.90 -16.48
N GLU A 345 -3.83 1.81 -16.51
CA GLU A 345 -4.73 2.94 -16.79
C GLU A 345 -4.60 4.07 -15.75
N ILE A 346 -4.51 3.73 -14.45
CA ILE A 346 -4.23 4.73 -13.40
C ILE A 346 -2.89 5.42 -13.67
N ILE A 347 -1.81 4.66 -13.92
CA ILE A 347 -0.47 5.21 -14.18
C ILE A 347 -0.48 6.13 -15.40
N GLN A 348 -1.14 5.73 -16.49
CA GLN A 348 -1.28 6.54 -17.70
C GLN A 348 -1.90 7.92 -17.40
N LEU A 349 -2.92 7.98 -16.53
CA LEU A 349 -3.62 9.20 -16.12
C LEU A 349 -2.88 10.04 -15.04
N VAL A 350 -1.88 9.49 -14.34
CA VAL A 350 -1.03 10.25 -13.41
C VAL A 350 -0.05 11.15 -14.18
N LYS A 351 0.07 12.41 -13.77
CA LYS A 351 0.92 13.44 -14.42
C LYS A 351 2.41 13.22 -14.13
N ASP A 352 2.78 13.13 -12.85
CA ASP A 352 4.18 12.93 -12.44
C ASP A 352 4.52 11.43 -12.42
N LYS A 353 4.95 10.93 -13.58
CA LYS A 353 5.40 9.55 -13.77
C LYS A 353 6.66 9.20 -12.98
N GLU A 354 7.42 10.17 -12.43
CA GLU A 354 8.55 9.88 -11.53
C GLU A 354 8.09 9.56 -10.10
N ARG A 355 6.84 9.89 -9.74
CA ARG A 355 6.29 9.76 -8.39
C ARG A 355 5.16 8.73 -8.26
N VAL A 356 4.98 7.87 -9.27
CA VAL A 356 4.10 6.70 -9.18
C VAL A 356 4.90 5.41 -9.35
N GLY A 357 4.52 4.38 -8.61
CA GLY A 357 5.07 3.03 -8.70
C GLY A 357 4.02 2.00 -8.28
N VAL A 358 4.41 0.72 -8.27
CA VAL A 358 3.55 -0.43 -8.01
C VAL A 358 4.19 -1.38 -7.02
N CYS A 359 3.37 -1.90 -6.11
CA CYS A 359 3.68 -3.07 -5.28
C CYS A 359 2.94 -4.28 -5.85
N ILE A 360 3.63 -5.42 -5.97
CA ILE A 360 3.00 -6.69 -6.31
C ILE A 360 2.84 -7.54 -5.04
N ASP A 361 1.61 -7.68 -4.55
CA ASP A 361 1.24 -8.69 -3.55
C ASP A 361 0.89 -10.02 -4.21
N THR A 362 1.53 -11.09 -3.72
CA THR A 362 1.38 -12.43 -4.27
C THR A 362 0.05 -13.10 -3.92
N CYS A 363 -0.52 -12.86 -2.73
CA CYS A 363 -1.82 -13.41 -2.36
C CYS A 363 -2.96 -12.75 -3.14
N HIS A 364 -2.89 -11.43 -3.34
CA HIS A 364 -3.79 -10.63 -4.16
C HIS A 364 -3.72 -11.05 -5.62
N ALA A 365 -2.52 -11.19 -6.20
CA ALA A 365 -2.36 -11.67 -7.58
C ALA A 365 -2.92 -13.08 -7.76
N PHE A 366 -2.62 -14.00 -6.83
CA PHE A 366 -3.13 -15.37 -6.86
C PHE A 366 -4.65 -15.42 -6.70
N ALA A 367 -5.22 -14.67 -5.76
CA ALA A 367 -6.66 -14.56 -5.57
C ALA A 367 -7.37 -13.89 -6.76
N ALA A 368 -6.71 -12.97 -7.48
CA ALA A 368 -7.24 -12.31 -8.68
C ALA A 368 -7.31 -13.24 -9.90
N GLY A 369 -6.35 -14.17 -10.03
CA GLY A 369 -6.31 -15.20 -11.08
C GLY A 369 -4.92 -15.54 -11.63
N TYR A 370 -3.85 -14.86 -11.20
CA TYR A 370 -2.49 -15.09 -11.69
C TYR A 370 -1.86 -16.27 -10.94
N ASP A 371 -1.57 -17.39 -11.61
CA ASP A 371 -1.08 -18.61 -10.95
C ASP A 371 0.44 -18.56 -10.67
N LEU A 372 0.83 -18.10 -9.47
CA LEU A 372 2.23 -18.11 -9.04
C LEU A 372 2.76 -19.51 -8.63
N ALA A 373 1.92 -20.55 -8.58
CA ALA A 373 2.37 -21.89 -8.15
C ALA A 373 3.03 -22.69 -9.29
N THR A 374 2.56 -22.50 -10.53
CA THR A 374 3.15 -23.11 -11.74
C THR A 374 4.29 -22.27 -12.33
N ASP A 375 5.07 -22.83 -13.27
CA ASP A 375 6.08 -22.04 -13.97
C ASP A 375 5.43 -21.18 -15.04
N GLU A 376 4.53 -21.79 -15.81
CA GLU A 376 3.76 -21.21 -16.88
C GLU A 376 2.93 -20.01 -16.40
N GLY A 377 2.28 -20.12 -15.25
CA GLY A 377 1.53 -19.02 -14.63
C GLY A 377 2.43 -17.91 -14.09
N PHE A 378 3.60 -18.23 -13.55
CA PHE A 378 4.60 -17.24 -13.15
C PHE A 378 5.17 -16.49 -14.36
N GLN A 379 5.52 -17.18 -15.45
CA GLN A 379 5.94 -16.52 -16.69
C GLN A 379 4.81 -15.67 -17.29
N SER A 380 3.55 -16.11 -17.21
CA SER A 380 2.39 -15.30 -17.62
C SER A 380 2.30 -14.01 -16.80
N LEU A 381 2.41 -14.09 -15.48
CA LEU A 381 2.43 -12.91 -14.60
C LEU A 381 3.58 -11.95 -14.95
N LEU A 382 4.78 -12.45 -15.25
CA LEU A 382 5.88 -11.59 -15.70
C LEU A 382 5.57 -10.92 -17.06
N ASN A 383 4.93 -11.62 -17.99
CA ASN A 383 4.54 -11.03 -19.28
C ASN A 383 3.42 -10.00 -19.12
N ASP A 384 2.43 -10.26 -18.26
CA ASP A 384 1.33 -9.33 -17.99
C ASP A 384 1.81 -8.08 -17.23
N ILE A 385 2.75 -8.20 -16.29
CA ILE A 385 3.40 -7.04 -15.66
C ILE A 385 4.07 -6.15 -16.71
N GLU A 386 4.88 -6.70 -17.62
CA GLU A 386 5.55 -5.89 -18.65
C GLU A 386 4.55 -5.27 -19.64
N LYS A 387 3.50 -6.01 -20.02
CA LYS A 387 2.49 -5.59 -20.99
C LYS A 387 1.56 -4.50 -20.46
N ASP A 388 1.11 -4.64 -19.22
CA ASP A 388 0.04 -3.80 -18.64
C ASP A 388 0.59 -2.65 -17.77
N ILE A 389 1.80 -2.77 -17.21
CA ILE A 389 2.37 -1.83 -16.24
C ILE A 389 3.77 -1.36 -16.63
N GLY A 390 4.67 -2.27 -17.02
CA GLY A 390 6.10 -2.03 -17.24
C GLY A 390 6.94 -2.30 -15.98
N PHE A 391 8.04 -3.06 -16.11
CA PHE A 391 8.90 -3.41 -14.97
C PHE A 391 9.67 -2.24 -14.33
N GLU A 392 9.63 -1.05 -14.95
CA GLU A 392 10.18 0.18 -14.40
C GLU A 392 9.31 0.82 -13.31
N TYR A 393 8.02 0.49 -13.24
CA TYR A 393 7.11 0.93 -12.18
C TYR A 393 7.04 -0.04 -11.00
N ILE A 394 7.55 -1.27 -11.12
CA ILE A 394 7.60 -2.21 -9.99
C ILE A 394 8.70 -1.77 -9.01
N VAL A 395 8.27 -1.29 -7.83
CA VAL A 395 9.14 -0.71 -6.80
C VAL A 395 9.01 -1.39 -5.43
N ALA A 396 8.11 -2.36 -5.29
CA ALA A 396 7.91 -3.13 -4.07
C ALA A 396 7.26 -4.50 -4.39
N MET A 397 7.35 -5.43 -3.42
CA MET A 397 6.51 -6.63 -3.37
C MET A 397 6.03 -6.90 -1.94
N HIS A 398 4.84 -7.48 -1.82
CA HIS A 398 4.41 -8.17 -0.61
C HIS A 398 4.41 -9.69 -0.89
N LEU A 399 5.04 -10.47 -0.01
CA LEU A 399 5.11 -11.93 -0.11
C LEU A 399 4.18 -12.56 0.91
N ASN A 400 3.02 -12.96 0.42
CA ASN A 400 1.95 -13.58 1.18
C ASN A 400 1.50 -14.85 0.46
N ASP A 401 1.53 -15.99 1.13
CA ASP A 401 0.95 -17.23 0.60
C ASP A 401 -0.59 -17.13 0.70
N SER A 402 -1.34 -17.92 -0.06
CA SER A 402 -2.80 -17.82 -0.10
C SER A 402 -3.48 -18.97 0.65
N LYS A 403 -4.41 -18.65 1.57
CA LYS A 403 -5.29 -19.65 2.21
C LYS A 403 -6.31 -20.29 1.26
N PHE A 404 -6.42 -19.82 0.02
CA PHE A 404 -7.40 -20.30 -0.96
C PHE A 404 -6.78 -20.51 -2.35
N PRO A 405 -7.37 -21.36 -3.21
CA PRO A 405 -6.90 -21.57 -4.58
C PRO A 405 -6.84 -20.29 -5.44
N VAL A 406 -6.13 -20.39 -6.57
CA VAL A 406 -6.04 -19.33 -7.59
C VAL A 406 -7.44 -18.89 -8.06
N GLY A 407 -7.61 -17.59 -8.30
CA GLY A 407 -8.89 -17.02 -8.77
C GLY A 407 -10.03 -17.04 -7.74
N SER A 408 -9.76 -17.35 -6.47
CA SER A 408 -10.79 -17.44 -5.41
C SER A 408 -11.36 -16.10 -4.92
N HIS A 409 -10.78 -14.98 -5.35
CA HIS A 409 -11.13 -13.59 -5.00
C HIS A 409 -11.15 -13.29 -3.49
N LYS A 410 -10.33 -14.04 -2.74
CA LYS A 410 -10.14 -13.93 -1.30
C LYS A 410 -8.71 -13.50 -0.97
N ASP A 411 -8.51 -12.22 -0.72
CA ASP A 411 -7.50 -11.78 0.25
C ASP A 411 -7.69 -12.61 1.54
N ARG A 412 -6.78 -13.54 1.82
CA ARG A 412 -6.56 -14.17 3.14
C ARG A 412 -5.16 -14.78 3.16
N HIS A 413 -4.20 -14.01 3.66
CA HIS A 413 -2.79 -14.40 3.72
C HIS A 413 -2.56 -15.67 4.56
N GLU A 414 -1.59 -16.48 4.16
CA GLU A 414 -1.03 -17.65 4.84
C GLU A 414 0.50 -17.51 4.95
N ASN A 415 1.10 -18.22 5.89
CA ASN A 415 2.55 -18.28 6.04
C ASN A 415 3.23 -18.94 4.82
N ILE A 416 4.45 -18.50 4.53
CA ILE A 416 5.23 -18.91 3.36
C ILE A 416 5.36 -20.43 3.24
N GLY A 417 4.82 -20.99 2.16
CA GLY A 417 4.90 -22.41 1.85
C GLY A 417 3.93 -23.29 2.62
N LYS A 418 2.87 -22.72 3.22
CA LYS A 418 1.76 -23.46 3.85
C LYS A 418 0.42 -23.27 3.12
N GLY A 419 0.34 -22.34 2.17
CA GLY A 419 -0.86 -22.05 1.38
C GLY A 419 -0.80 -22.67 -0.01
N HIS A 420 -1.59 -22.11 -0.92
CA HIS A 420 -1.77 -22.61 -2.28
C HIS A 420 -0.74 -22.10 -3.30
N ILE A 421 0.07 -21.07 -2.99
CA ILE A 421 1.20 -20.65 -3.84
C ILE A 421 2.37 -21.62 -3.61
N GLY A 422 2.62 -21.98 -2.35
CA GLY A 422 3.63 -22.96 -1.99
C GLY A 422 5.07 -22.51 -2.22
N LYS A 423 6.03 -23.33 -1.77
CA LYS A 423 7.46 -22.95 -1.75
C LYS A 423 8.05 -22.70 -3.13
N GLU A 424 7.63 -23.42 -4.16
CA GLU A 424 8.21 -23.28 -5.50
C GLU A 424 7.76 -21.98 -6.20
N GLY A 425 6.57 -21.45 -5.90
CA GLY A 425 6.20 -20.09 -6.31
C GLY A 425 7.14 -19.04 -5.70
N PHE A 426 7.42 -19.15 -4.40
CA PHE A 426 8.39 -18.27 -3.74
C PHE A 426 9.84 -18.50 -4.19
N ARG A 427 10.26 -19.71 -4.57
CA ARG A 427 11.56 -19.96 -5.21
C ARG A 427 11.70 -19.18 -6.52
N ARG A 428 10.68 -19.22 -7.39
CA ARG A 428 10.71 -18.46 -8.64
C ARG A 428 10.84 -16.96 -8.40
N ILE A 429 10.10 -16.41 -7.44
CA ILE A 429 10.20 -14.99 -7.06
C ILE A 429 11.59 -14.67 -6.51
N MET A 430 12.10 -15.44 -5.54
CA MET A 430 13.38 -15.20 -4.87
C MET A 430 14.62 -15.31 -5.78
N ASN A 431 14.48 -15.91 -6.96
CA ASN A 431 15.52 -15.97 -8.00
C ASN A 431 15.23 -15.06 -9.21
N CYS A 432 14.09 -14.36 -9.23
CA CYS A 432 13.72 -13.46 -10.33
C CYS A 432 14.39 -12.09 -10.17
N LYS A 433 15.46 -11.84 -10.92
CA LYS A 433 16.20 -10.56 -10.94
C LYS A 433 15.34 -9.33 -11.25
N LYS A 434 14.16 -9.49 -11.88
CA LYS A 434 13.22 -8.37 -12.07
C LYS A 434 12.66 -7.82 -10.74
N PHE A 435 12.76 -8.57 -9.65
CA PHE A 435 12.33 -8.18 -8.29
C PHE A 435 13.51 -7.89 -7.34
N SER A 436 14.73 -7.71 -7.85
CA SER A 436 15.86 -7.25 -7.02
C SER A 436 15.84 -5.74 -6.76
N ASP A 437 16.59 -5.32 -5.73
CA ASP A 437 16.83 -3.91 -5.38
C ASP A 437 15.56 -3.12 -4.96
N ILE A 438 14.53 -3.83 -4.51
CA ILE A 438 13.25 -3.29 -3.99
C ILE A 438 12.91 -3.89 -2.61
N PRO A 439 12.13 -3.20 -1.76
CA PRO A 439 11.55 -3.79 -0.54
C PRO A 439 10.63 -4.97 -0.86
N ILE A 440 10.82 -6.07 -0.12
CA ILE A 440 10.04 -7.31 -0.23
C ILE A 440 9.51 -7.65 1.17
N ILE A 441 8.20 -7.52 1.37
CA ILE A 441 7.57 -7.44 2.69
C ILE A 441 6.68 -8.67 2.96
N LEU A 442 6.93 -9.39 4.06
CA LEU A 442 5.96 -10.35 4.61
C LEU A 442 4.82 -9.63 5.33
N GLU A 443 3.58 -9.97 5.01
CA GLU A 443 2.38 -9.60 5.80
C GLU A 443 1.62 -10.86 6.25
N THR A 444 2.38 -11.95 6.44
CA THR A 444 1.86 -13.28 6.75
C THR A 444 1.22 -13.29 8.15
N PRO A 445 0.22 -14.16 8.39
CA PRO A 445 -0.52 -14.18 9.64
C PRO A 445 0.37 -14.59 10.82
N TRP A 446 0.27 -13.80 11.90
CA TRP A 446 0.87 -14.12 13.20
C TRP A 446 -0.22 -14.14 14.29
N ASP A 447 -0.20 -15.20 15.09
CA ASP A 447 -0.93 -15.31 16.35
C ASP A 447 -0.03 -14.83 17.49
N GLU A 448 -0.35 -13.68 18.09
CA GLU A 448 0.43 -13.02 19.15
C GLU A 448 0.69 -13.90 20.39
N SER A 449 -0.07 -14.98 20.59
CA SER A 449 0.20 -15.97 21.65
C SER A 449 1.39 -16.90 21.37
N LYS A 450 1.93 -16.86 20.14
CA LYS A 450 3.04 -17.68 19.66
C LYS A 450 4.23 -16.81 19.26
N THR A 451 5.40 -17.43 19.10
CA THR A 451 6.58 -16.77 18.53
C THR A 451 6.28 -16.22 17.13
N CYS A 452 6.70 -14.98 16.86
CA CYS A 452 6.59 -14.34 15.56
C CYS A 452 7.18 -15.23 14.45
N PRO A 453 6.47 -15.45 13.32
CA PRO A 453 6.95 -16.32 12.26
C PRO A 453 8.01 -15.67 11.38
N TYR A 454 8.01 -14.33 11.27
CA TYR A 454 8.72 -13.60 10.22
C TYR A 454 10.22 -13.92 10.14
N SER A 455 10.94 -14.03 11.27
CA SER A 455 12.38 -14.37 11.22
C SER A 455 12.64 -15.74 10.58
N LYS A 456 11.75 -16.72 10.80
CA LYS A 456 11.84 -18.06 10.18
C LYS A 456 11.38 -18.05 8.73
N GLU A 457 10.47 -17.17 8.35
CA GLU A 457 10.01 -16.99 6.97
C GLU A 457 11.04 -16.22 6.13
N ILE A 458 11.76 -15.27 6.73
CA ILE A 458 12.92 -14.57 6.14
C ILE A 458 14.08 -15.56 5.92
N ASP A 459 14.48 -16.31 6.96
CA ASP A 459 15.49 -17.37 6.83
C ASP A 459 15.08 -18.42 5.77
N LEU A 460 13.78 -18.81 5.72
CA LEU A 460 13.23 -19.70 4.68
C LEU A 460 13.35 -19.10 3.28
N LEU A 461 12.91 -17.86 3.06
CA LEU A 461 12.92 -17.23 1.74
C LEU A 461 14.34 -17.11 1.18
N TYR A 462 15.33 -16.75 2.01
CA TYR A 462 16.73 -16.78 1.57
C TYR A 462 17.23 -18.21 1.27
N SER A 463 16.75 -19.25 1.97
CA SER A 463 17.07 -20.65 1.64
C SER A 463 16.38 -21.19 0.36
N LEU A 464 15.50 -20.39 -0.27
CA LEU A 464 14.95 -20.67 -1.59
C LEU A 464 15.74 -20.01 -2.72
N GLN A 465 16.77 -19.21 -2.43
CA GLN A 465 17.69 -18.73 -3.46
C GLN A 465 18.61 -19.86 -3.92
N ASP A 466 18.86 -19.92 -5.22
CA ASP A 466 19.80 -20.86 -5.82
C ASP A 466 21.25 -20.33 -5.63
N SER A 467 22.22 -21.25 -5.50
CA SER A 467 23.58 -20.98 -5.00
C SER A 467 24.61 -20.57 -6.05
#